data_AF-A0A966F0M3-F1
#
_entry.id   AF-A0A966F0M3-F1
#
_cell.length_a   1.000
_cell.length_b   1.000
_cell.length_c   1.000
_cell.angle_alpha   90.00
_cell.angle_beta   90.00
_cell.angle_gamma   90.00
#
_symmetry.space_group_name_H-M   'P 1'
#
loop_
_entity.id
_entity.type
_entity.pdbx_description
1 polymer ?
#
loop_
_entity_poly.entity_id
_entity_poly.type
_entity_poly.pdbx_seq_one_letter_code
_entity_poly.pdbx_strand_id
1 'polypeptide(L)'
;MMAKQENRFDFGALVDLLIILAVLIIVKQSVLPFSYLYAGPASTFSAMVFATALLRRRGLGWKDLGFRWPENWWKTIGLTVLTMVAFIVATQTMQLFADAFFEDVGVSGRFDHIEGNLAAYIGIMLLVWTHGSFFEELLFRAFVIDRTSNAFGGGWIADITAALFSAIFFGYRHYYYQGMHGALITGAGGFAFAMLYLWFGRKNIMPLIFAHGIFNSLGQTFRFLGIRD
;
A
#
# COMPACT_ATOMS: atom_id res chain seq x y z
N MET A 1 -18.15 -33.81 6.01
CA MET A 1 -16.84 -33.77 5.34
C MET A 1 -16.80 -32.53 4.48
N MET A 2 -16.05 -31.50 4.88
CA MET A 2 -15.79 -30.37 3.99
C MET A 2 -14.77 -30.82 2.95
N ALA A 3 -15.14 -30.76 1.67
CA ALA A 3 -14.21 -31.02 0.58
C ALA A 3 -13.01 -30.08 0.74
N LYS A 4 -11.81 -30.67 0.87
CA LYS A 4 -10.54 -29.96 0.85
C LYS A 4 -10.47 -29.28 -0.51
N GLN A 5 -10.65 -27.96 -0.56
CA GLN A 5 -10.56 -27.19 -1.79
C GLN A 5 -9.19 -27.51 -2.41
N GLU A 6 -9.18 -28.14 -3.58
CA GLU A 6 -7.94 -28.52 -4.24
C GLU A 6 -7.13 -27.24 -4.46
N ASN A 7 -5.87 -27.21 -3.96
CA ASN A 7 -4.88 -26.17 -4.25
C ASN A 7 -4.59 -26.20 -5.76
N ARG A 8 -5.48 -25.61 -6.56
CA ARG A 8 -5.33 -25.49 -8.00
C ARG A 8 -5.05 -24.05 -8.32
N PHE A 9 -4.09 -23.87 -9.21
CA PHE A 9 -3.72 -22.58 -9.75
C PHE A 9 -4.92 -21.91 -10.43
N ASP A 10 -5.25 -20.67 -10.02
CA ASP A 10 -6.34 -19.87 -10.61
C ASP A 10 -5.77 -18.91 -11.66
N PHE A 11 -5.84 -19.32 -12.92
CA PHE A 11 -5.40 -18.50 -14.05
C PHE A 11 -6.19 -17.18 -14.16
N GLY A 12 -7.47 -17.18 -13.76
CA GLY A 12 -8.28 -15.98 -13.78
C GLY A 12 -7.76 -14.94 -12.77
N ALA A 13 -7.44 -15.37 -11.55
CA ALA A 13 -6.83 -14.49 -10.55
C ALA A 13 -5.48 -13.94 -11.02
N LEU A 14 -4.65 -14.77 -11.69
CA LEU A 14 -3.39 -14.31 -12.28
C LEU A 14 -3.62 -13.24 -13.36
N VAL A 15 -4.56 -13.44 -14.27
CA VAL A 15 -4.86 -12.44 -15.32
C VAL A 15 -5.31 -11.11 -14.72
N ASP A 16 -6.20 -11.14 -13.72
CA ASP A 16 -6.64 -9.94 -13.03
C ASP A 16 -5.47 -9.22 -12.32
N LEU A 17 -4.57 -9.97 -11.69
CA LEU A 17 -3.35 -9.45 -11.09
C LEU A 17 -2.47 -8.75 -12.14
N LEU A 18 -2.17 -9.44 -13.24
CA LEU A 18 -1.31 -8.92 -14.31
C LEU A 18 -1.88 -7.64 -14.93
N ILE A 19 -3.20 -7.56 -15.13
CA ILE A 19 -3.86 -6.34 -15.61
C ILE A 19 -3.62 -5.19 -14.63
N ILE A 20 -3.83 -5.39 -13.33
CA ILE A 20 -3.65 -4.32 -12.34
C ILE A 20 -2.19 -3.89 -12.21
N LEU A 21 -1.25 -4.83 -12.24
CA LEU A 21 0.18 -4.50 -12.26
C LEU A 21 0.55 -3.70 -13.51
N ALA A 22 0.03 -4.09 -14.67
CA ALA A 22 0.26 -3.37 -15.92
C ALA A 22 -0.30 -1.94 -15.86
N VAL A 23 -1.53 -1.74 -15.37
CA VAL A 23 -2.12 -0.41 -15.18
C VAL A 23 -1.27 0.43 -14.23
N LEU A 24 -0.86 -0.14 -13.07
CA LEU A 24 -0.04 0.56 -12.09
C LEU A 24 1.31 1.01 -12.68
N ILE A 25 1.93 0.19 -13.51
CA ILE A 25 3.21 0.52 -14.16
C ILE A 25 3.01 1.50 -15.31
N ILE A 26 2.20 1.16 -16.31
CA ILE A 26 2.06 1.91 -17.56
C ILE A 26 1.60 3.34 -17.30
N VAL A 27 0.55 3.51 -16.48
CA VAL A 27 0.03 4.86 -16.17
C VAL A 27 1.09 5.67 -15.42
N LYS A 28 1.78 5.07 -14.45
CA LYS A 28 2.86 5.77 -13.72
C LYS A 28 3.95 6.23 -14.69
N GLN A 29 4.47 5.34 -15.53
CA GLN A 29 5.55 5.66 -16.46
C GLN A 29 5.14 6.67 -17.53
N SER A 30 3.87 6.69 -17.91
CA SER A 30 3.35 7.66 -18.88
C SER A 30 3.19 9.06 -18.30
N VAL A 31 2.91 9.17 -16.99
CA VAL A 31 2.74 10.46 -16.31
C VAL A 31 4.05 11.02 -15.75
N LEU A 32 5.01 10.16 -15.42
CA LEU A 32 6.27 10.54 -14.77
C LEU A 32 7.06 11.65 -15.51
N PRO A 33 7.15 11.67 -16.86
CA PRO A 33 7.81 12.75 -17.60
C PRO A 33 7.15 14.13 -17.43
N PHE A 34 5.87 14.16 -17.05
CA PHE A 34 5.08 15.39 -16.94
C PHE A 34 4.88 15.83 -15.48
N SER A 35 4.77 14.87 -14.55
CA SER A 35 4.61 15.19 -13.13
C SER A 35 5.12 14.08 -12.21
N TYR A 36 6.14 14.44 -11.44
CA TYR A 36 6.70 13.59 -10.40
C TYR A 36 5.77 13.40 -9.19
N LEU A 37 4.99 14.44 -8.88
CA LEU A 37 4.02 14.44 -7.79
C LEU A 37 2.82 13.55 -8.13
N TYR A 38 2.22 13.73 -9.32
CA TYR A 38 0.95 13.13 -9.70
C TYR A 38 1.05 11.75 -10.38
N ALA A 39 2.24 11.28 -10.76
CA ALA A 39 2.41 9.96 -11.37
C ALA A 39 1.88 8.81 -10.49
N GLY A 40 2.16 8.85 -9.17
CA GLY A 40 1.63 7.89 -8.20
C GLY A 40 0.10 7.94 -8.06
N PRO A 41 -0.49 9.12 -7.76
CA PRO A 41 -1.93 9.32 -7.71
C PRO A 41 -2.67 8.83 -8.97
N ALA A 42 -2.24 9.27 -10.16
CA ALA A 42 -2.86 8.88 -11.43
C ALA A 42 -2.83 7.36 -11.65
N SER A 43 -1.70 6.73 -11.33
CA SER A 43 -1.51 5.28 -11.40
C SER A 43 -2.48 4.52 -10.48
N THR A 44 -2.57 4.90 -9.20
CA THR A 44 -3.47 4.21 -8.26
C THR A 44 -4.94 4.48 -8.53
N PHE A 45 -5.32 5.70 -8.93
CA PHE A 45 -6.69 6.02 -9.27
C PHE A 45 -7.16 5.17 -10.46
N SER A 46 -6.33 5.09 -11.51
CA SER A 46 -6.60 4.22 -12.67
C SER A 46 -6.72 2.75 -12.24
N ALA A 47 -5.78 2.27 -11.43
CA ALA A 47 -5.82 0.90 -10.91
C ALA A 47 -7.07 0.63 -10.06
N MET A 48 -7.56 1.58 -9.27
CA MET A 48 -8.80 1.46 -8.50
C MET A 48 -10.02 1.29 -9.40
N VAL A 49 -10.09 2.03 -10.50
CA VAL A 49 -11.19 1.91 -11.49
C VAL A 49 -11.19 0.51 -12.10
N PHE A 50 -10.04 0.05 -12.61
CA PHE A 50 -9.90 -1.27 -13.22
C PHE A 50 -10.13 -2.39 -12.21
N ALA A 51 -9.57 -2.28 -11.00
CA ALA A 51 -9.74 -3.28 -9.95
C ALA A 51 -11.21 -3.41 -9.56
N THR A 52 -11.92 -2.29 -9.41
CA THR A 52 -13.36 -2.30 -9.13
C THR A 52 -14.14 -2.99 -10.25
N ALA A 53 -13.82 -2.74 -11.52
CA ALA A 53 -14.47 -3.40 -12.65
C ALA A 53 -14.19 -4.92 -12.68
N LEU A 54 -12.94 -5.33 -12.45
CA LEU A 54 -12.55 -6.75 -12.38
C LEU A 54 -13.23 -7.49 -11.23
N LEU A 55 -13.29 -6.88 -10.04
CA LEU A 55 -14.01 -7.44 -8.90
C LEU A 55 -15.49 -7.65 -9.24
N ARG A 56 -16.15 -6.62 -9.78
CA ARG A 56 -17.58 -6.70 -10.15
C ARG A 56 -17.86 -7.77 -11.20
N ARG A 57 -16.98 -7.92 -12.20
CA ARG A 57 -17.08 -8.98 -13.21
C ARG A 57 -17.11 -10.38 -12.60
N ARG A 58 -16.50 -10.57 -11.43
CA ARG A 58 -16.47 -11.84 -10.69
C ARG A 58 -17.54 -11.93 -9.59
N GLY A 59 -18.49 -11.00 -9.54
CA GLY A 59 -19.50 -10.95 -8.48
C GLY A 59 -18.95 -10.55 -7.10
N LEU A 60 -17.75 -9.98 -7.05
CA LEU A 60 -17.09 -9.52 -5.84
C LEU A 60 -17.15 -7.98 -5.73
N GLY A 61 -16.98 -7.47 -4.52
CA GLY A 61 -16.74 -6.06 -4.23
C GLY A 61 -15.65 -5.88 -3.16
N TRP A 62 -15.26 -4.63 -2.93
CA TRP A 62 -14.23 -4.29 -1.94
C TRP A 62 -14.55 -4.78 -0.52
N LYS A 63 -15.84 -4.91 -0.17
CA LYS A 63 -16.31 -5.49 1.10
C LYS A 63 -15.91 -6.96 1.26
N ASP A 64 -15.75 -7.69 0.17
CA ASP A 64 -15.35 -9.11 0.19
C ASP A 64 -13.85 -9.24 0.45
N LEU A 65 -13.09 -8.16 0.22
CA LEU A 65 -11.67 -8.00 0.53
C LEU A 65 -11.45 -7.15 1.80
N GLY A 66 -12.46 -7.06 2.68
CA GLY A 66 -12.32 -6.45 4.00
C GLY A 66 -12.47 -4.93 4.08
N PHE A 67 -12.88 -4.25 3.00
CA PHE A 67 -13.29 -2.85 3.10
C PHE A 67 -14.73 -2.75 3.63
N ARG A 68 -14.85 -2.72 4.96
CA ARG A 68 -16.10 -2.66 5.70
C ARG A 68 -16.01 -1.58 6.78
N TRP A 69 -17.15 -0.96 7.11
CA TRP A 69 -17.22 -0.06 8.26
C TRP A 69 -16.90 -0.82 9.55
N PRO A 70 -16.16 -0.21 10.49
CA PRO A 70 -15.95 -0.77 11.82
C PRO A 70 -17.25 -1.07 12.56
N GLU A 71 -17.41 -2.31 13.01
CA GLU A 71 -18.47 -2.69 13.96
C GLU A 71 -18.16 -2.19 15.38
N ASN A 72 -16.87 -2.11 15.72
CA ASN A 72 -16.38 -1.61 17.00
C ASN A 72 -15.19 -0.66 16.78
N TRP A 73 -15.42 0.61 17.10
CA TRP A 73 -14.44 1.67 16.94
C TRP A 73 -13.27 1.57 17.90
N TRP A 74 -13.50 1.18 19.16
CA TRP A 74 -12.42 1.00 20.13
C TRP A 74 -11.45 -0.10 19.71
N LYS A 75 -11.99 -1.22 19.20
CA LYS A 75 -11.17 -2.27 18.61
C LYS A 75 -10.39 -1.76 17.40
N THR A 76 -11.03 -0.97 16.52
CA THR A 76 -10.37 -0.41 15.33
C THR A 76 -9.25 0.57 15.71
N ILE A 77 -9.46 1.41 16.72
CA ILE A 77 -8.43 2.31 17.27
C ILE A 77 -7.26 1.48 17.82
N GLY A 78 -7.54 0.46 18.66
CA GLY A 78 -6.50 -0.42 19.20
C GLY A 78 -5.69 -1.13 18.10
N LEU A 79 -6.36 -1.63 17.06
CA LEU A 79 -5.69 -2.23 15.90
C LEU A 79 -4.92 -1.20 15.06
N THR A 80 -5.38 0.05 15.00
CA THR A 80 -4.67 1.14 14.30
C THR A 80 -3.37 1.45 15.02
N VAL A 81 -3.39 1.56 16.35
CA VAL A 81 -2.19 1.76 17.18
C VAL A 81 -1.23 0.58 17.02
N LEU A 82 -1.73 -0.66 17.09
CA LEU A 82 -0.91 -1.84 16.85
C LEU A 82 -0.27 -1.82 15.46
N THR A 83 -1.04 -1.43 14.43
CA THR A 83 -0.56 -1.32 13.06
C THR A 83 0.53 -0.26 12.93
N MET A 84 0.38 0.89 13.60
CA MET A 84 1.40 1.93 13.67
C MET A 84 2.68 1.44 14.35
N VAL A 85 2.58 0.74 15.49
CA VAL A 85 3.75 0.19 16.19
C VAL A 85 4.47 -0.83 15.31
N ALA A 86 3.75 -1.76 14.69
CA ALA A 86 4.34 -2.74 13.79
C ALA A 86 5.02 -2.09 12.57
N PHE A 87 4.42 -1.03 12.03
CA PHE A 87 5.02 -0.23 10.96
C PHE A 87 6.34 0.39 11.39
N ILE A 88 6.34 1.14 12.50
CA ILE A 88 7.54 1.81 13.03
C ILE A 88 8.64 0.79 13.29
N VAL A 89 8.33 -0.32 13.96
CA VAL A 89 9.32 -1.38 14.23
C VAL A 89 9.89 -1.92 12.91
N ALA A 90 9.04 -2.23 11.93
CA ALA A 90 9.51 -2.76 10.65
C ALA A 90 10.36 -1.76 9.86
N THR A 91 9.95 -0.49 9.78
CA THR A 91 10.68 0.55 9.05
C THR A 91 12.00 0.89 9.73
N GLN A 92 12.01 1.03 11.06
CA GLN A 92 13.23 1.35 11.82
C GLN A 92 14.23 0.18 11.78
N THR A 93 13.76 -1.06 11.89
CA THR A 93 14.63 -2.24 11.75
C THR A 93 15.24 -2.31 10.35
N MET A 94 14.45 -2.03 9.30
CA MET A 94 14.95 -2.03 7.94
C MET A 94 15.90 -0.85 7.66
N GLN A 95 15.69 0.30 8.31
CA GLN A 95 16.57 1.45 8.20
C GLN A 95 17.99 1.12 8.69
N LEU A 96 18.12 0.43 9.84
CA LEU A 96 19.44 -0.03 10.33
C LEU A 96 20.20 -0.88 9.31
N PHE A 97 19.48 -1.65 8.50
CA PHE A 97 20.08 -2.40 7.41
C PHE A 97 20.37 -1.49 6.21
N ALA A 98 19.40 -0.69 5.77
CA ALA A 98 19.51 0.15 4.57
C ALA A 98 20.65 1.18 4.70
N ASP A 99 20.83 1.79 5.87
CA ASP A 99 21.88 2.78 6.17
C ASP A 99 23.30 2.20 5.96
N ALA A 100 23.47 0.88 6.10
CA ALA A 100 24.75 0.22 5.92
C ALA A 100 25.13 -0.03 4.44
N PHE A 101 24.16 0.00 3.52
CA PHE A 101 24.36 -0.44 2.13
C PHE A 101 23.93 0.57 1.06
N PHE A 102 23.08 1.54 1.39
CA PHE A 102 22.49 2.45 0.41
C PHE A 102 22.49 3.89 0.93
N GLU A 103 22.70 4.83 0.01
CA GLU A 103 22.58 6.25 0.30
C GLU A 103 21.13 6.64 0.59
N ASP A 104 20.92 7.40 1.67
CA ASP A 104 19.64 8.03 1.98
C ASP A 104 19.49 9.33 1.18
N VAL A 105 18.63 9.29 0.17
CA VAL A 105 18.26 10.44 -0.68
C VAL A 105 16.95 11.10 -0.23
N GLY A 106 16.39 10.66 0.91
CA GLY A 106 15.12 11.10 1.46
C GLY A 106 13.97 10.92 0.47
N VAL A 107 13.36 12.04 0.06
CA VAL A 107 12.23 12.07 -0.88
C VAL A 107 12.55 12.80 -2.20
N SER A 108 13.84 13.03 -2.47
CA SER A 108 14.35 13.65 -3.72
C SER A 108 13.60 14.92 -4.14
N GLY A 109 13.32 15.81 -3.17
CA GLY A 109 12.65 17.08 -3.41
C GLY A 109 11.17 17.02 -3.79
N ARG A 110 10.56 15.81 -3.83
CA ARG A 110 9.17 15.60 -4.28
C ARG A 110 8.15 16.46 -3.53
N PHE A 111 8.47 16.84 -2.29
CA PHE A 111 7.56 17.50 -1.35
C PHE A 111 8.03 18.91 -0.93
N ASP A 112 9.08 19.47 -1.56
CA ASP A 112 9.68 20.75 -1.13
C ASP A 112 8.72 21.94 -1.22
N HIS A 113 7.77 21.88 -2.15
CA HIS A 113 6.75 22.92 -2.36
C HIS A 113 5.74 23.07 -1.20
N ILE A 114 5.79 22.18 -0.20
CA ILE A 114 4.85 22.16 0.92
C ILE A 114 5.30 23.07 2.07
N GLU A 115 6.60 23.29 2.26
CA GLU A 115 7.13 24.08 3.39
C GLU A 115 6.53 25.50 3.40
N GLY A 116 5.87 25.88 4.51
CA GLY A 116 5.21 27.18 4.67
C GLY A 116 4.02 27.46 3.75
N ASN A 117 3.62 26.53 2.87
CA ASN A 117 2.57 26.73 1.89
C ASN A 117 1.29 25.97 2.25
N LEU A 118 0.32 26.68 2.84
CA LEU A 118 -0.94 26.09 3.32
C LEU A 118 -1.77 25.45 2.19
N ALA A 119 -1.80 26.06 1.00
CA ALA A 119 -2.55 25.53 -0.13
C ALA A 119 -1.95 24.21 -0.63
N ALA A 120 -0.63 24.15 -0.75
CA ALA A 120 0.09 22.92 -1.09
C ALA A 120 -0.11 21.85 0.00
N TYR A 121 -0.06 22.23 1.27
CA TYR A 121 -0.29 21.33 2.40
C TYR A 121 -1.72 20.73 2.39
N ILE A 122 -2.75 21.53 2.14
CA ILE A 122 -4.12 21.02 2.00
C ILE A 122 -4.20 20.07 0.80
N GLY A 123 -3.60 20.45 -0.33
CA GLY A 123 -3.55 19.61 -1.53
C GLY A 123 -2.89 18.25 -1.28
N ILE A 124 -1.73 18.22 -0.61
CA ILE A 124 -1.04 16.96 -0.30
C ILE A 124 -1.82 16.14 0.72
N MET A 125 -2.49 16.77 1.70
CA MET A 125 -3.30 16.05 2.68
C MET A 125 -4.49 15.33 2.03
N LEU A 126 -5.11 15.93 1.01
CA LEU A 126 -6.13 15.24 0.22
C LEU A 126 -5.55 14.02 -0.49
N LEU A 127 -4.34 14.12 -1.05
CA LEU A 127 -3.64 12.99 -1.67
C LEU A 127 -3.22 11.92 -0.65
N VAL A 128 -2.81 12.30 0.56
CA VAL A 128 -2.46 11.38 1.64
C VAL A 128 -3.64 10.48 1.99
N TRP A 129 -4.84 11.05 2.16
CA TRP A 129 -6.01 10.27 2.58
C TRP A 129 -6.72 9.53 1.45
N THR A 130 -6.54 9.96 0.19
CA THR A 130 -7.13 9.30 -0.98
C THR A 130 -6.16 8.31 -1.62
N HIS A 131 -5.09 8.81 -2.22
CA HIS A 131 -4.06 8.00 -2.86
C HIS A 131 -3.21 7.27 -1.83
N GLY A 132 -2.49 8.02 -0.99
CA GLY A 132 -1.40 7.51 -0.14
C GLY A 132 -1.84 6.71 1.08
N SER A 133 -3.13 6.43 1.26
CA SER A 133 -3.60 5.50 2.29
C SER A 133 -4.75 4.66 1.76
N PHE A 134 -5.87 5.28 1.39
CA PHE A 134 -7.06 4.54 0.97
C PHE A 134 -6.82 3.67 -0.26
N PHE A 135 -6.37 4.25 -1.39
CA PHE A 135 -6.15 3.48 -2.61
C PHE A 135 -5.00 2.47 -2.46
N GLU A 136 -3.90 2.87 -1.83
CA GLU A 136 -2.76 1.97 -1.66
C GLU A 136 -3.06 0.78 -0.76
N GLU A 137 -3.79 0.95 0.34
CA GLU A 137 -4.22 -0.20 1.15
C GLU A 137 -5.15 -1.12 0.35
N LEU A 138 -6.16 -0.56 -0.32
CA LEU A 138 -7.10 -1.38 -1.11
C LEU A 138 -6.40 -2.14 -2.25
N LEU A 139 -5.47 -1.50 -2.95
CA LEU A 139 -4.76 -2.13 -4.07
C LEU A 139 -3.72 -3.14 -3.59
N PHE A 140 -2.83 -2.76 -2.68
CA PHE A 140 -1.69 -3.60 -2.32
C PHE A 140 -2.07 -4.64 -1.26
N ARG A 141 -2.81 -4.27 -0.22
CA ARG A 141 -3.13 -5.20 0.87
C ARG A 141 -4.35 -6.02 0.54
N ALA A 142 -5.41 -5.41 0.00
CA ALA A 142 -6.59 -6.18 -0.39
C ALA A 142 -6.40 -6.88 -1.74
N PHE A 143 -6.35 -6.14 -2.85
CA PHE A 143 -6.45 -6.72 -4.19
C PHE A 143 -5.24 -7.58 -4.58
N VAL A 144 -4.01 -7.06 -4.47
CA VAL A 144 -2.80 -7.77 -4.91
C VAL A 144 -2.58 -9.03 -4.07
N ILE A 145 -2.73 -8.97 -2.75
CA ILE A 145 -2.57 -10.16 -1.90
C ILE A 145 -3.66 -11.20 -2.22
N ASP A 146 -4.92 -10.76 -2.38
CA ASP A 146 -6.02 -11.66 -2.72
C ASP A 146 -5.77 -12.38 -4.04
N ARG A 147 -5.47 -11.65 -5.11
CA ARG A 147 -5.27 -12.24 -6.43
C ARG A 147 -4.01 -13.08 -6.51
N THR A 148 -2.92 -12.67 -5.86
CA THR A 148 -1.70 -13.47 -5.81
C THR A 148 -1.93 -14.78 -5.04
N SER A 149 -2.52 -14.71 -3.85
CA SER A 149 -2.81 -15.91 -3.05
C SER A 149 -3.73 -16.89 -3.79
N ASN A 150 -4.83 -16.40 -4.36
CA ASN A 150 -5.78 -17.22 -5.13
C ASN A 150 -5.14 -17.81 -6.39
N ALA A 151 -4.30 -17.05 -7.11
CA ALA A 151 -3.59 -17.54 -8.28
C ALA A 151 -2.72 -18.77 -7.95
N PHE A 152 -2.12 -18.82 -6.77
CA PHE A 152 -1.28 -19.94 -6.32
C PHE A 152 -2.03 -20.99 -5.49
N GLY A 153 -3.36 -21.03 -5.58
CA GLY A 153 -4.19 -22.06 -4.96
C GLY A 153 -4.54 -21.81 -3.49
N GLY A 154 -4.17 -20.65 -2.94
CA GLY A 154 -4.49 -20.27 -1.56
C GLY A 154 -3.69 -21.01 -0.49
N GLY A 155 -4.05 -20.75 0.77
CA GLY A 155 -3.37 -21.30 1.95
C GLY A 155 -2.16 -20.47 2.40
N TRP A 156 -1.57 -20.88 3.53
CA TRP A 156 -0.60 -20.04 4.25
C TRP A 156 0.68 -19.74 3.44
N ILE A 157 1.16 -20.68 2.63
CA ILE A 157 2.34 -20.47 1.78
C ILE A 157 2.03 -19.42 0.71
N ALA A 158 0.92 -19.58 -0.01
CA ALA A 158 0.49 -18.63 -1.03
C ALA A 158 0.25 -17.23 -0.43
N ASP A 159 -0.28 -17.16 0.79
CA ASP A 159 -0.51 -15.91 1.52
C ASP A 159 0.79 -15.19 1.87
N ILE A 160 1.79 -15.89 2.40
CA ILE A 160 3.10 -15.29 2.70
C ILE A 160 3.82 -14.88 1.42
N THR A 161 3.78 -15.71 0.37
CA THR A 161 4.33 -15.35 -0.95
C THR A 161 3.64 -14.11 -1.51
N ALA A 162 2.32 -14.01 -1.38
CA ALA A 162 1.54 -12.84 -1.81
C ALA A 162 1.89 -11.58 -1.01
N ALA A 163 2.09 -11.71 0.31
CA ALA A 163 2.55 -10.61 1.16
C ALA A 163 3.94 -10.12 0.77
N LEU A 164 4.89 -11.03 0.53
CA LEU A 164 6.25 -10.70 0.07
C LEU A 164 6.22 -10.03 -1.30
N PHE A 165 5.48 -10.59 -2.25
CA PHE A 165 5.32 -10.02 -3.59
C PHE A 165 4.74 -8.60 -3.52
N SER A 166 3.67 -8.41 -2.75
CA SER A 166 3.05 -7.10 -2.56
C SER A 166 4.04 -6.11 -1.94
N ALA A 167 4.82 -6.51 -0.94
CA ALA A 167 5.79 -5.65 -0.27
C ALA A 167 6.93 -5.22 -1.19
N ILE A 168 7.50 -6.15 -1.96
CA ILE A 168 8.54 -5.86 -2.96
C ILE A 168 8.02 -4.88 -4.00
N PHE A 169 6.82 -5.13 -4.54
CA PHE A 169 6.23 -4.26 -5.54
C PHE A 169 5.88 -2.87 -4.97
N PHE A 170 5.43 -2.81 -3.71
CA PHE A 170 5.17 -1.55 -3.00
C PHE A 170 6.45 -0.72 -2.83
N GLY A 171 7.55 -1.32 -2.38
CA GLY A 171 8.86 -0.68 -2.28
C GLY A 171 9.38 -0.21 -3.65
N TYR A 172 9.30 -1.05 -4.68
CA TYR A 172 9.64 -0.68 -6.06
C TYR A 172 8.89 0.57 -6.54
N ARG A 173 7.61 0.71 -6.18
CA ARG A 173 6.83 1.89 -6.57
C ARG A 173 7.32 3.19 -5.94
N HIS A 174 8.08 3.11 -4.85
CA HIS A 174 8.64 4.25 -4.13
C HIS A 174 10.10 4.55 -4.51
N TYR A 175 10.81 3.57 -5.06
CA TYR A 175 12.20 3.68 -5.50
C TYR A 175 12.51 4.94 -6.31
N TYR A 176 11.61 5.33 -7.22
CA TYR A 176 11.88 6.40 -8.16
C TYR A 176 12.19 7.76 -7.50
N TYR A 177 11.74 7.99 -6.26
CA TYR A 177 11.97 9.22 -5.47
C TYR A 177 12.61 9.01 -4.10
N GLN A 178 12.71 7.77 -3.63
CA GLN A 178 13.37 7.46 -2.36
C GLN A 178 14.66 6.64 -2.53
N GLY A 179 15.06 6.32 -3.77
CA GLY A 179 16.19 5.45 -4.04
C GLY A 179 15.98 4.02 -3.50
N MET A 180 17.06 3.23 -3.46
CA MET A 180 17.00 1.87 -2.91
C MET A 180 16.77 1.87 -1.40
N HIS A 181 17.37 2.84 -0.70
CA HIS A 181 17.25 3.01 0.74
C HIS A 181 15.77 3.11 1.17
N GLY A 182 15.04 4.11 0.68
CA GLY A 182 13.63 4.23 1.05
C GLY A 182 12.71 3.18 0.41
N ALA A 183 13.08 2.59 -0.73
CA ALA A 183 12.34 1.45 -1.28
C ALA A 183 12.34 0.23 -0.34
N LEU A 184 13.47 -0.07 0.31
CA LEU A 184 13.57 -1.14 1.29
C LEU A 184 12.75 -0.83 2.55
N ILE A 185 12.89 0.37 3.10
CA ILE A 185 12.16 0.81 4.30
C ILE A 185 10.65 0.77 4.05
N THR A 186 10.19 1.37 2.94
CA THR A 186 8.77 1.38 2.57
C THR A 186 8.26 -0.02 2.27
N GLY A 187 9.06 -0.87 1.61
CA GLY A 187 8.75 -2.29 1.39
C GLY A 187 8.55 -3.06 2.71
N ALA A 188 9.42 -2.84 3.70
CA ALA A 188 9.31 -3.46 5.02
C ALA A 188 8.04 -3.03 5.78
N GLY A 189 7.71 -1.73 5.76
CA GLY A 189 6.43 -1.24 6.29
C GLY A 189 5.22 -1.84 5.55
N GLY A 190 5.31 -1.94 4.23
CA GLY A 190 4.32 -2.62 3.39
C GLY A 190 4.13 -4.10 3.75
N PHE A 191 5.22 -4.81 4.05
CA PHE A 191 5.18 -6.19 4.50
C PHE A 191 4.52 -6.34 5.88
N ALA A 192 4.85 -5.47 6.84
CA ALA A 192 4.19 -5.47 8.15
C ALA A 192 2.67 -5.30 8.02
N PHE A 193 2.24 -4.39 7.14
CA PHE A 193 0.83 -4.18 6.82
C PHE A 193 0.20 -5.41 6.15
N ALA A 194 0.88 -6.03 5.19
CA ALA A 194 0.42 -7.26 4.56
C ALA A 194 0.18 -8.38 5.59
N MET A 195 1.12 -8.58 6.52
CA MET A 195 1.01 -9.58 7.59
C MET A 195 -0.16 -9.28 8.54
N LEU A 196 -0.37 -8.00 8.91
CA LEU A 196 -1.50 -7.60 9.74
C LEU A 196 -2.84 -7.77 9.01
N TYR A 197 -2.93 -7.44 7.73
CA TYR A 197 -4.13 -7.67 6.92
C TYR A 197 -4.51 -9.17 6.88
N LEU A 198 -3.52 -10.05 6.70
CA LEU A 198 -3.70 -11.50 6.77
C LEU A 198 -4.10 -11.95 8.18
N TRP A 199 -3.47 -11.42 9.23
CA TRP A 199 -3.80 -11.73 10.63
C TRP A 199 -5.20 -11.26 11.03
N PHE A 200 -5.67 -10.13 10.51
CA PHE A 200 -7.06 -9.66 10.63
C PHE A 200 -8.05 -10.54 9.85
N GLY A 201 -7.56 -11.59 9.17
CA GLY A 201 -8.36 -12.54 8.41
C GLY A 201 -8.97 -11.94 7.15
N ARG A 202 -8.40 -10.86 6.61
CA ARG A 202 -8.92 -10.13 5.43
C ARG A 202 -10.31 -9.53 5.64
N LYS A 203 -10.72 -9.29 6.88
CA LYS A 203 -12.09 -8.84 7.23
C LYS A 203 -12.21 -7.35 7.47
N ASN A 204 -11.12 -6.68 7.82
CA ASN A 204 -11.13 -5.26 8.14
C ASN A 204 -9.80 -4.60 7.76
N ILE A 205 -9.84 -3.75 6.74
CA ILE A 205 -8.68 -3.01 6.26
C ILE A 205 -8.55 -1.60 6.88
N MET A 206 -9.58 -1.13 7.58
CA MET A 206 -9.64 0.23 8.12
C MET A 206 -8.47 0.59 9.07
N PRO A 207 -8.02 -0.30 9.98
CA PRO A 207 -6.85 0.01 10.82
C PRO A 207 -5.59 0.33 10.01
N LEU A 208 -5.40 -0.33 8.86
CA LEU A 208 -4.25 -0.08 7.99
C LEU A 208 -4.37 1.26 7.30
N ILE A 209 -5.56 1.60 6.78
CA ILE A 209 -5.82 2.90 6.14
C ILE A 209 -5.56 4.04 7.13
N PHE A 210 -6.06 3.92 8.36
CA PHE A 210 -5.86 4.94 9.38
C PHE A 210 -4.40 5.05 9.79
N ALA A 211 -3.71 3.93 10.03
CA ALA A 211 -2.30 3.96 10.40
C ALA A 211 -1.44 4.60 9.29
N HIS A 212 -1.66 4.21 8.03
CA HIS A 212 -0.96 4.79 6.88
C HIS A 212 -1.22 6.29 6.75
N GLY A 213 -2.51 6.69 6.79
CA GLY A 213 -2.93 8.08 6.64
C GLY A 213 -2.38 8.96 7.76
N ILE A 214 -2.40 8.49 9.00
CA ILE A 214 -1.84 9.21 10.16
C ILE A 214 -0.33 9.36 10.00
N PHE A 215 0.40 8.29 9.66
CA PHE A 215 1.86 8.34 9.50
C PHE A 215 2.26 9.33 8.42
N ASN A 216 1.61 9.25 7.25
CA ASN A 216 1.86 10.18 6.16
C ASN A 216 1.46 11.61 6.53
N SER A 217 0.36 11.80 7.26
CA SER A 217 -0.06 13.11 7.75
C SER A 217 0.99 13.75 8.65
N LEU A 218 1.57 12.99 9.58
CA LEU A 218 2.67 13.47 10.43
C LEU A 218 3.87 13.90 9.59
N GLY A 219 4.30 13.07 8.64
CA GLY A 219 5.41 13.39 7.75
C GLY A 219 5.17 14.64 6.90
N GLN A 220 3.96 14.85 6.36
CA GLN A 220 3.64 16.07 5.60
C GLN A 220 3.50 17.29 6.50
N THR A 221 3.05 17.11 7.75
CA THR A 221 2.96 18.20 8.74
C THR A 221 4.35 18.68 9.14
N PHE A 222 5.30 17.77 9.39
CA PHE A 222 6.68 18.14 9.68
C PHE A 222 7.32 18.92 8.53
N ARG A 223 7.12 18.47 7.28
CA ARG A 223 7.54 19.20 6.08
C ARG A 223 6.93 20.59 5.99
N PHE A 224 5.62 20.71 6.21
CA PHE A 224 4.94 22.02 6.21
C PHE A 224 5.52 22.99 7.24
N LEU A 225 5.88 22.48 8.42
CA LEU A 225 6.47 23.25 9.52
C LEU A 225 7.98 23.49 9.38
N GLY A 226 8.64 22.96 8.34
CA GLY A 226 10.10 23.06 8.17
C GLY A 226 10.90 22.23 9.19
N ILE A 227 10.26 21.26 9.85
CA ILE A 227 10.93 20.30 10.73
C ILE A 227 11.57 19.25 9.82
N ARG A 228 12.89 19.26 9.72
CA ARG A 228 13.64 18.30 8.89
C ARG A 228 13.78 16.97 9.64
N ASP A 229 13.48 15.89 8.91
CA ASP A 229 13.69 14.49 9.31
C ASP A 229 15.19 14.19 9.44
#